data_AF-A0A1V6BNY9-F1
#
_entry.id   AF-A0A1V6BNY9-F1
#
_cell.length_a   1.000
_cell.length_b   1.000
_cell.length_c   1.000
_cell.angle_alpha   90.00
_cell.angle_beta   90.00
_cell.angle_gamma   90.00
#
_symmetry.space_group_name_H-M   'P 1'
#
loop_
_entity.id
_entity.type
_entity.pdbx_description
1 polymer ?
#
loop_
_entity_poly.entity_id
_entity_poly.type
_entity_poly.pdbx_seq_one_letter_code
_entity_poly.pdbx_strand_id
1 'polypeptide(L)'
;MPERSCRVFILTVVLGILLFVGCSFNNPFYQYDFSQTVITTTTIAPTTTTIDTYVTTTVAPTTTTYASTTTTTTYVSNSTTTSSTTTTTIDTEKPTILVFSRTSDASSDSSIITFNLSGTDNVGITGWFISKSSTTPSINDAGWLADKPANFDIGSGSAAGVYTVYTWAKDAAGNISGVKSISFEYYIVSLAGYVKDSAGNAIYGALIRLYNNNYSFLTSSGITGYYEFHNIPSGNYYLIAVRDGYTLETKIVVIP
;
A
#
# COMPACT_ATOMS: atom_id res chain seq x y z
N MET A 1 -58.80 -24.96 17.88
CA MET A 1 -59.17 -24.34 16.59
C MET A 1 -58.89 -22.85 16.72
N PRO A 2 -57.97 -22.31 15.91
CA PRO A 2 -58.43 -21.61 14.72
C PRO A 2 -57.68 -22.03 13.46
N GLU A 3 -58.44 -22.03 12.37
CA GLU A 3 -58.00 -22.09 10.99
C GLU A 3 -57.07 -20.92 10.68
N ARG A 4 -56.02 -21.15 9.87
CA ARG A 4 -55.60 -20.15 8.87
C ARG A 4 -55.17 -20.81 7.57
N SER A 5 -56.07 -20.59 6.61
CA SER A 5 -55.96 -20.65 5.17
C SER A 5 -54.60 -20.20 4.61
N CYS A 6 -53.99 -21.03 3.76
CA CYS A 6 -53.06 -20.56 2.71
C CYS A 6 -53.84 -20.52 1.39
N ARG A 7 -53.94 -19.34 0.78
CA ARG A 7 -54.39 -19.16 -0.60
C ARG A 7 -53.18 -19.12 -1.54
N VAL A 8 -53.36 -19.80 -2.67
CA VAL A 8 -52.43 -20.06 -3.78
C VAL A 8 -52.25 -18.82 -4.67
N PHE A 9 -51.05 -18.59 -5.21
CA PHE A 9 -50.85 -18.23 -6.62
C PHE A 9 -49.51 -18.79 -7.16
N ILE A 10 -49.56 -19.16 -8.45
CA ILE A 10 -48.71 -20.05 -9.24
C ILE A 10 -47.81 -19.19 -10.18
N LEU A 11 -46.58 -19.64 -10.55
CA LEU A 11 -46.21 -20.00 -11.95
C LEU A 11 -44.71 -20.39 -12.16
N THR A 12 -44.52 -21.67 -12.56
CA THR A 12 -43.45 -22.41 -13.29
C THR A 12 -41.98 -21.91 -13.33
N VAL A 13 -40.94 -22.64 -12.88
CA VAL A 13 -40.31 -23.96 -13.25
C VAL A 13 -39.14 -23.82 -14.27
N VAL A 14 -37.93 -24.17 -13.81
CA VAL A 14 -36.98 -25.09 -14.49
C VAL A 14 -36.35 -25.97 -13.38
N LEU A 15 -36.38 -27.29 -13.57
CA LEU A 15 -36.00 -28.41 -12.67
C LEU A 15 -34.81 -28.14 -11.72
N GLY A 16 -34.75 -28.57 -10.45
CA GLY A 16 -35.51 -29.56 -9.68
C GLY A 16 -35.11 -29.51 -8.18
N ILE A 17 -35.91 -30.19 -7.35
CA ILE A 17 -36.14 -29.96 -5.91
C ILE A 17 -35.11 -30.63 -4.98
N LEU A 18 -34.81 -30.01 -3.83
CA LEU A 18 -34.63 -30.75 -2.57
C LEU A 18 -35.28 -29.97 -1.40
N LEU A 19 -36.29 -30.58 -0.79
CA LEU A 19 -36.98 -30.11 0.42
C LEU A 19 -36.29 -30.72 1.64
N PHE A 20 -36.02 -29.90 2.66
CA PHE A 20 -35.86 -30.39 4.04
C PHE A 20 -37.07 -29.93 4.86
N VAL A 21 -37.77 -30.89 5.45
CA VAL A 21 -38.67 -30.67 6.58
C VAL A 21 -37.86 -30.91 7.84
N GLY A 22 -37.76 -29.90 8.71
CA GLY A 22 -37.16 -30.02 10.02
C GLY A 22 -38.05 -29.37 11.07
N CYS A 23 -38.72 -30.19 11.87
CA CYS A 23 -39.30 -29.81 13.15
C CYS A 23 -38.21 -29.67 14.21
N SER A 24 -38.31 -28.63 15.04
CA SER A 24 -37.38 -28.34 16.14
C SER A 24 -37.81 -29.04 17.44
N PHE A 25 -36.85 -29.67 18.13
CA PHE A 25 -36.91 -29.95 19.56
C PHE A 25 -35.59 -29.49 20.22
N ASN A 26 -35.73 -28.88 21.40
CA ASN A 26 -34.68 -28.32 22.24
C ASN A 26 -34.02 -29.37 23.18
N ASN A 27 -32.74 -29.12 23.48
CA ASN A 27 -31.99 -29.40 24.73
C ASN A 27 -31.15 -30.71 24.85
N PRO A 28 -30.16 -30.79 25.77
CA PRO A 28 -28.75 -30.47 25.57
C PRO A 28 -27.83 -31.67 25.88
N PHE A 29 -26.50 -31.47 25.78
CA PHE A 29 -25.40 -32.44 25.95
C PHE A 29 -25.09 -33.28 24.71
N TYR A 30 -23.91 -33.06 24.11
CA TYR A 30 -22.86 -34.09 23.97
C TYR A 30 -21.53 -33.42 23.57
N GLN A 31 -20.46 -33.92 24.20
CA GLN A 31 -19.08 -33.75 23.76
C GLN A 31 -18.94 -34.23 22.31
N TYR A 32 -18.14 -33.53 21.51
CA TYR A 32 -17.77 -34.00 20.19
C TYR A 32 -16.69 -35.09 20.32
N ASP A 33 -17.12 -36.35 20.19
CA ASP A 33 -16.27 -37.48 19.83
C ASP A 33 -16.37 -37.66 18.31
N PHE A 34 -15.27 -37.43 17.59
CA PHE A 34 -15.16 -37.71 16.16
C PHE A 34 -14.43 -39.05 15.97
N SER A 35 -15.16 -40.13 16.24
CA SER A 35 -14.80 -41.47 15.82
C SER A 35 -16.08 -42.20 15.43
N GLN A 36 -16.45 -42.10 14.14
CA GLN A 36 -17.09 -43.17 13.36
C GLN A 36 -17.40 -42.70 11.94
N THR A 37 -16.69 -43.27 10.96
CA THR A 37 -17.06 -43.20 9.55
C THR A 37 -17.84 -44.47 9.21
N VAL A 38 -19.13 -44.34 8.95
CA VAL A 38 -19.98 -45.43 8.45
C VAL A 38 -19.76 -45.54 6.94
N ILE A 39 -19.25 -46.68 6.48
CA ILE A 39 -19.14 -47.01 5.06
C ILE A 39 -20.42 -47.73 4.65
N THR A 40 -21.20 -47.13 3.74
CA THR A 40 -22.33 -47.80 3.10
C THR A 40 -21.89 -48.27 1.72
N THR A 41 -21.79 -49.58 1.49
CA THR A 41 -21.56 -50.14 0.16
C THR A 41 -22.91 -50.38 -0.52
N THR A 42 -23.12 -49.74 -1.67
CA THR A 42 -24.20 -50.11 -2.60
C THR A 42 -23.54 -50.67 -3.86
N THR A 43 -23.71 -51.97 -4.08
CA THR A 43 -23.24 -52.66 -5.28
C THR A 43 -24.23 -52.42 -6.42
N ILE A 44 -23.77 -51.69 -7.44
CA ILE A 44 -24.40 -51.65 -8.76
C ILE A 44 -23.28 -51.88 -9.79
N ALA A 45 -23.46 -52.86 -10.68
CA ALA A 45 -22.54 -53.15 -11.78
C ALA A 45 -23.08 -52.53 -13.09
N PRO A 46 -22.24 -52.39 -14.14
CA PRO A 46 -20.96 -51.70 -14.18
C PRO A 46 -21.01 -50.53 -15.17
N THR A 47 -20.32 -49.43 -14.88
CA THR A 47 -19.43 -48.67 -15.80
C THR A 47 -19.13 -47.30 -15.19
N THR A 48 -17.84 -46.94 -15.20
CA THR A 48 -17.20 -45.78 -14.55
C THR A 48 -17.15 -45.82 -13.02
N THR A 49 -16.14 -46.51 -12.49
CA THR A 49 -15.68 -46.38 -11.11
C THR A 49 -14.69 -45.23 -11.02
N THR A 50 -15.14 -44.08 -10.50
CA THR A 50 -14.25 -43.04 -9.97
C THR A 50 -13.82 -43.50 -8.57
N ILE A 51 -12.53 -43.78 -8.38
CA ILE A 51 -11.96 -44.03 -7.06
C ILE A 51 -11.29 -42.73 -6.60
N ASP A 52 -12.00 -41.93 -5.82
CA ASP A 52 -11.40 -40.82 -5.09
C ASP A 52 -10.59 -41.39 -3.92
N THR A 53 -9.27 -41.44 -4.09
CA THR A 53 -8.35 -41.91 -3.05
C THR A 53 -7.85 -40.69 -2.28
N TYR A 54 -8.41 -40.44 -1.09
CA TYR A 54 -7.95 -39.36 -0.22
C TYR A 54 -6.68 -39.79 0.52
N VAL A 55 -5.54 -39.19 0.20
CA VAL A 55 -4.30 -39.33 0.96
C VAL A 55 -4.17 -38.12 1.89
N THR A 56 -4.35 -38.32 3.20
CA THR A 56 -4.11 -37.30 4.23
C THR A 56 -2.67 -37.39 4.72
N THR A 57 -1.83 -36.42 4.34
CA THR A 57 -0.52 -36.21 4.96
C THR A 57 -0.67 -35.29 6.17
N THR A 58 -0.49 -35.84 7.37
CA THR A 58 -0.42 -35.05 8.62
C THR A 58 0.92 -34.34 8.69
N VAL A 59 0.92 -33.03 8.47
CA VAL A 59 2.08 -32.16 8.75
C VAL A 59 1.95 -31.65 10.19
N ALA A 60 3.02 -31.78 10.98
CA ALA A 60 3.04 -31.39 12.39
C ALA A 60 2.71 -29.89 12.57
N PRO A 61 2.04 -29.48 13.66
CA PRO A 61 1.46 -28.15 13.76
C PRO A 61 2.52 -27.13 14.18
N THR A 62 2.99 -26.31 13.23
CA THR A 62 3.53 -24.99 13.55
C THR A 62 2.95 -23.96 12.58
N THR A 63 1.90 -23.30 13.07
CA THR A 63 1.31 -22.02 12.60
C THR A 63 0.73 -21.95 11.19
N THR A 64 -0.58 -21.67 11.15
CA THR A 64 -1.43 -21.30 10.01
C THR A 64 -1.53 -22.32 8.87
N THR A 65 -2.44 -23.28 9.04
CA THR A 65 -2.88 -24.23 8.00
C THR A 65 -3.83 -23.54 7.00
N TYR A 66 -3.34 -23.30 5.79
CA TYR A 66 -4.21 -23.25 4.60
C TYR A 66 -4.24 -24.66 3.99
N ALA A 67 -5.43 -25.21 3.77
CA ALA A 67 -5.61 -26.56 3.24
C ALA A 67 -5.07 -26.64 1.81
N SER A 68 -4.19 -27.62 1.54
CA SER A 68 -3.78 -27.95 0.18
C SER A 68 -4.84 -28.85 -0.46
N THR A 69 -5.45 -28.41 -1.55
CA THR A 69 -6.34 -29.24 -2.39
C THR A 69 -5.55 -29.79 -3.56
N THR A 70 -5.19 -31.07 -3.48
CA THR A 70 -4.66 -31.83 -4.63
C THR A 70 -5.84 -32.43 -5.38
N THR A 71 -6.16 -31.92 -6.57
CA THR A 71 -7.16 -32.53 -7.46
C THR A 71 -6.45 -33.44 -8.46
N THR A 72 -6.53 -34.75 -8.25
CA THR A 72 -6.02 -35.75 -9.20
C THR A 72 -7.18 -36.22 -10.09
N THR A 73 -7.17 -35.85 -11.38
CA THR A 73 -8.12 -36.39 -12.35
C THR A 73 -7.46 -37.53 -13.13
N THR A 74 -7.80 -38.77 -12.82
CA THR A 74 -7.31 -39.97 -13.52
C THR A 74 -8.25 -40.34 -14.67
N TYR A 75 -7.79 -40.20 -15.91
CA TYR A 75 -8.46 -40.79 -17.06
C TYR A 75 -7.97 -42.22 -17.25
N VAL A 76 -8.81 -43.22 -16.94
CA VAL A 76 -8.52 -44.60 -17.32
C VAL A 76 -9.14 -44.85 -18.69
N SER A 77 -8.34 -44.69 -19.75
CA SER A 77 -8.63 -45.28 -21.05
C SER A 77 -7.47 -46.20 -21.41
N ASN A 78 -7.80 -47.37 -21.96
CA ASN A 78 -6.90 -48.50 -22.15
C ASN A 78 -5.91 -48.22 -23.31
N SER A 79 -5.01 -47.26 -23.14
CA SER A 79 -3.81 -46.99 -23.96
C SER A 79 -3.05 -45.82 -23.32
N THR A 80 -1.78 -46.06 -22.95
CA THR A 80 -0.80 -45.04 -22.53
C THR A 80 -1.30 -44.02 -21.49
N THR A 81 -1.18 -44.40 -20.20
CA THR A 81 -1.35 -43.51 -19.05
C THR A 81 -0.42 -42.30 -19.17
N THR A 82 -0.97 -41.16 -19.57
CA THR A 82 -0.32 -39.86 -19.42
C THR A 82 -0.91 -39.22 -18.17
N SER A 83 -0.29 -39.45 -17.01
CA SER A 83 -0.58 -38.67 -15.81
C SER A 83 -0.06 -37.26 -16.05
N SER A 84 -0.96 -36.32 -16.35
CA SER A 84 -0.63 -34.90 -16.26
C SER A 84 -0.84 -34.45 -14.83
N THR A 85 0.23 -34.49 -14.03
CA THR A 85 0.26 -33.85 -12.72
C THR A 85 0.51 -32.37 -12.94
N THR A 86 -0.52 -31.53 -12.78
CA THR A 86 -0.33 -30.10 -12.63
C THR A 86 0.09 -29.82 -11.19
N THR A 87 1.40 -29.86 -10.93
CA THR A 87 1.95 -29.39 -9.67
C THR A 87 1.91 -27.87 -9.65
N THR A 88 0.89 -27.29 -9.01
CA THR A 88 0.94 -25.87 -8.62
C THR A 88 1.87 -25.76 -7.41
N THR A 89 3.14 -25.44 -7.68
CA THR A 89 4.06 -25.03 -6.62
C THR A 89 3.53 -23.72 -6.06
N ILE A 90 3.07 -23.72 -4.80
CA ILE A 90 2.71 -22.49 -4.11
C ILE A 90 4.00 -21.72 -3.89
N ASP A 91 4.01 -20.47 -4.34
CA ASP A 91 5.12 -19.58 -4.14
C ASP A 91 5.15 -19.10 -2.68
N THR A 92 6.29 -19.30 -2.02
CA THR A 92 6.50 -18.95 -0.62
C THR A 92 7.61 -17.92 -0.44
N GLU A 93 8.31 -17.57 -1.52
CA GLU A 93 9.41 -16.60 -1.44
C GLU A 93 8.83 -15.20 -1.42
N LYS A 94 9.45 -14.31 -0.63
CA LYS A 94 9.01 -12.92 -0.54
C LYS A 94 9.71 -12.10 -1.62
N PRO A 95 9.01 -11.13 -2.23
CA PRO A 95 9.67 -10.16 -3.07
C PRO A 95 10.78 -9.41 -2.32
N THR A 96 11.82 -9.02 -3.04
CA THR A 96 12.92 -8.21 -2.51
C THR A 96 13.02 -6.90 -3.27
N ILE A 97 12.96 -5.78 -2.54
CA ILE A 97 13.22 -4.45 -3.11
C ILE A 97 14.73 -4.27 -3.21
N LEU A 98 15.24 -3.93 -4.39
CA LEU A 98 16.66 -3.73 -4.65
C LEU A 98 17.03 -2.26 -4.54
N VAL A 99 16.34 -1.40 -5.29
CA VAL A 99 16.57 0.04 -5.33
C VAL A 99 15.35 0.77 -4.83
N PHE A 100 15.56 1.70 -3.90
CA PHE A 100 14.62 2.78 -3.60
C PHE A 100 15.46 4.01 -3.27
N SER A 101 15.63 4.88 -4.26
CA SER A 101 16.52 6.03 -4.16
C SER A 101 15.94 7.23 -4.89
N ARG A 102 16.23 8.42 -4.37
CA ARG A 102 15.68 9.66 -4.92
C ARG A 102 16.36 10.03 -6.23
N THR A 103 15.60 10.66 -7.13
CA THR A 103 16.15 11.29 -8.34
C THR A 103 16.26 12.81 -8.21
N SER A 104 15.74 13.39 -7.13
CA SER A 104 15.79 14.82 -6.83
C SER A 104 16.72 15.13 -5.64
N ASP A 105 17.09 16.42 -5.52
CA ASP A 105 17.94 16.96 -4.45
C ASP A 105 17.36 16.75 -3.06
N ALA A 106 18.23 16.66 -2.04
CA ALA A 106 17.89 16.35 -0.66
C ALA A 106 16.70 17.15 -0.09
N SER A 107 16.51 18.38 -0.56
CA SER A 107 15.45 19.31 -0.20
C SER A 107 14.67 19.80 -1.43
N SER A 108 13.37 20.08 -1.28
CA SER A 108 12.51 20.61 -2.36
C SER A 108 11.30 21.38 -1.85
N ASP A 109 10.80 22.33 -2.64
CA ASP A 109 9.51 23.00 -2.48
C ASP A 109 8.33 22.29 -3.18
N SER A 110 8.60 21.17 -3.85
CA SER A 110 7.59 20.30 -4.45
C SER A 110 7.08 19.27 -3.45
N SER A 111 5.76 19.10 -3.36
CA SER A 111 5.13 18.01 -2.59
C SER A 111 5.29 16.64 -3.29
N ILE A 112 5.66 16.64 -4.57
CA ILE A 112 5.89 15.44 -5.35
C ILE A 112 7.38 15.08 -5.28
N ILE A 113 7.65 13.89 -4.78
CA ILE A 113 8.99 13.29 -4.73
C ILE A 113 9.13 12.33 -5.90
N THR A 114 10.24 12.40 -6.62
CA THR A 114 10.58 11.45 -7.67
C THR A 114 11.69 10.50 -7.23
N PHE A 115 11.62 9.23 -7.64
CA PHE A 115 12.57 8.20 -7.23
C PHE A 115 12.75 7.10 -8.28
N ASN A 116 13.88 6.41 -8.18
CA ASN A 116 14.12 5.11 -8.78
C ASN A 116 13.62 4.02 -7.83
N LEU A 117 12.85 3.07 -8.37
CA LEU A 117 12.35 1.91 -7.65
C LEU A 117 12.60 0.64 -8.47
N SER A 118 13.12 -0.41 -7.84
CA SER A 118 13.23 -1.74 -8.44
C SER A 118 13.17 -2.84 -7.38
N GLY A 119 12.77 -4.03 -7.81
CA GLY A 119 12.68 -5.22 -6.98
C GLY A 119 12.56 -6.46 -7.84
N THR A 120 12.76 -7.61 -7.21
CA THR A 120 12.72 -8.92 -7.86
C THR A 120 11.94 -9.90 -6.99
N ASP A 121 11.44 -10.93 -7.64
CA ASP A 121 10.76 -12.06 -7.04
C ASP A 121 10.96 -13.27 -7.97
N ASN A 122 10.89 -14.50 -7.44
CA ASN A 122 11.08 -15.75 -8.20
C ASN A 122 9.95 -16.01 -9.21
N VAL A 123 8.71 -15.56 -8.93
CA VAL A 123 7.58 -15.67 -9.86
C VAL A 123 7.20 -14.30 -10.43
N GLY A 124 7.17 -13.27 -9.58
CA GLY A 124 6.97 -11.90 -10.02
C GLY A 124 6.23 -11.02 -9.02
N ILE A 125 6.57 -9.74 -9.04
CA ILE A 125 5.89 -8.71 -8.25
C ILE A 125 4.57 -8.33 -8.95
N THR A 126 3.48 -8.37 -8.20
CA THR A 126 2.14 -7.99 -8.68
C THR A 126 1.61 -6.68 -8.08
N GLY A 127 2.31 -6.14 -7.07
CA GLY A 127 1.96 -4.82 -6.57
C GLY A 127 3.04 -4.14 -5.74
N TRP A 128 2.88 -2.82 -5.62
CA TRP A 128 3.74 -1.91 -4.89
C TRP A 128 2.91 -1.08 -3.92
N PHE A 129 3.45 -0.80 -2.75
CA PHE A 129 2.83 0.09 -1.77
C PHE A 129 3.80 1.18 -1.40
N ILE A 130 3.31 2.41 -1.26
CA ILE A 130 4.11 3.54 -0.79
C ILE A 130 3.32 4.33 0.24
N SER A 131 3.94 4.68 1.37
CA SER A 131 3.29 5.41 2.44
C SER A 131 4.25 6.24 3.27
N LYS A 132 3.70 7.21 4.00
CA LYS A 132 4.39 7.94 5.07
C LYS A 132 4.40 7.17 6.40
N SER A 133 3.55 6.15 6.53
CA SER A 133 3.57 5.24 7.67
C SER A 133 4.65 4.19 7.48
N SER A 134 5.38 3.84 8.54
CA SER A 134 6.35 2.74 8.56
C SER A 134 5.70 1.36 8.79
N THR A 135 4.39 1.31 9.01
CA THR A 135 3.65 0.07 9.26
C THR A 135 3.47 -0.72 7.97
N THR A 136 3.84 -2.01 8.01
CA THR A 136 3.57 -2.92 6.88
C THR A 136 2.08 -2.91 6.52
N PRO A 137 1.72 -2.68 5.25
CA PRO A 137 0.32 -2.68 4.81
C PRO A 137 -0.29 -4.07 4.90
N SER A 138 -1.62 -4.14 5.05
CA SER A 138 -2.35 -5.39 4.88
C SER A 138 -2.26 -5.87 3.43
N ILE A 139 -2.30 -7.18 3.19
CA ILE A 139 -2.26 -7.73 1.83
C ILE A 139 -3.44 -7.24 0.96
N ASN A 140 -4.56 -6.92 1.60
CA ASN A 140 -5.79 -6.41 0.99
C ASN A 140 -5.96 -4.89 1.14
N ASP A 141 -4.88 -4.16 1.48
CA ASP A 141 -4.95 -2.70 1.57
C ASP A 141 -5.33 -2.08 0.21
N ALA A 142 -6.21 -1.09 0.21
CA ALA A 142 -6.66 -0.44 -1.02
C ALA A 142 -5.54 0.40 -1.68
N GLY A 143 -4.48 0.76 -0.94
CA GLY A 143 -3.35 1.54 -1.45
C GLY A 143 -2.33 0.77 -2.28
N TRP A 144 -2.53 -0.53 -2.53
CA TRP A 144 -1.66 -1.29 -3.43
C TRP A 144 -1.81 -0.82 -4.88
N LEU A 145 -0.68 -0.49 -5.51
CA LEU A 145 -0.57 -0.13 -6.92
C LEU A 145 -0.15 -1.36 -7.72
N ALA A 146 -0.83 -1.65 -8.82
CA ALA A 146 -0.44 -2.73 -9.73
C ALA A 146 0.87 -2.36 -10.46
N ASP A 147 0.93 -1.13 -10.96
CA ASP A 147 2.11 -0.61 -11.65
C ASP A 147 3.14 -0.06 -10.68
N LYS A 148 4.41 -0.17 -11.08
CA LYS A 148 5.53 0.36 -10.31
C LYS A 148 5.50 1.90 -10.33
N PRO A 149 5.36 2.57 -9.18
CA PRO A 149 5.38 4.03 -9.13
C PRO A 149 6.79 4.59 -9.37
N ALA A 150 6.85 5.82 -9.88
CA ALA A 150 8.08 6.60 -10.05
C ALA A 150 8.11 7.87 -9.18
N ASN A 151 6.99 8.18 -8.53
CA ASN A 151 6.83 9.34 -7.68
C ASN A 151 5.83 9.07 -6.55
N PHE A 152 5.84 9.96 -5.57
CA PHE A 152 4.89 9.97 -4.46
C PHE A 152 4.60 11.41 -4.05
N ASP A 153 3.32 11.76 -3.95
CA ASP A 153 2.87 13.05 -3.44
C ASP A 153 2.63 12.95 -1.93
N ILE A 154 3.34 13.77 -1.14
CA ILE A 154 3.12 13.83 0.31
C ILE A 154 1.80 14.52 0.70
N GLY A 155 1.17 15.18 -0.28
CA GLY A 155 -0.15 15.81 -0.20
C GLY A 155 -0.04 17.34 -0.11
N SER A 156 -0.94 18.02 -0.81
CA SER A 156 -1.10 19.48 -0.74
C SER A 156 -1.38 19.93 0.70
N GLY A 157 -0.71 21.00 1.15
CA GLY A 157 -0.85 21.52 2.52
C GLY A 157 -0.02 20.79 3.57
N SER A 158 0.90 19.91 3.14
CA SER A 158 1.96 19.39 4.00
C SER A 158 2.73 20.55 4.63
N ALA A 159 3.03 20.44 5.93
CA ALA A 159 3.88 21.41 6.61
C ALA A 159 5.33 21.23 6.16
N ALA A 160 6.12 22.29 6.14
CA ALA A 160 7.55 22.15 5.94
C ALA A 160 8.18 21.22 7.00
N GLY A 161 9.15 20.42 6.59
CA GLY A 161 9.86 19.49 7.48
C GLY A 161 10.42 18.29 6.75
N VAL A 162 11.00 17.36 7.52
CA VAL A 162 11.55 16.12 6.98
C VAL A 162 10.46 15.07 6.89
N TYR A 163 10.29 14.51 5.69
CA TYR A 163 9.37 13.43 5.41
C TYR A 163 10.15 12.16 5.10
N THR A 164 9.70 11.04 5.68
CA THR A 164 10.17 9.71 5.32
C THR A 164 9.06 8.97 4.61
N VAL A 165 9.39 8.38 3.48
CA VAL A 165 8.49 7.57 2.66
C VAL A 165 9.00 6.15 2.64
N TYR A 166 8.09 5.20 2.80
CA TYR A 166 8.33 3.78 2.91
C TYR A 166 7.71 3.06 1.71
N THR A 167 8.31 1.95 1.30
CA THR A 167 7.80 1.14 0.19
C THR A 167 7.88 -0.37 0.47
N TRP A 168 6.92 -1.10 -0.10
CA TRP A 168 6.78 -2.55 -0.07
C TRP A 168 6.42 -3.07 -1.47
N ALA A 169 6.75 -4.32 -1.73
CA ALA A 169 6.28 -5.08 -2.88
C ALA A 169 5.48 -6.31 -2.40
N LYS A 170 4.50 -6.73 -3.21
CA LYS A 170 3.76 -8.00 -3.02
C LYS A 170 3.75 -8.84 -4.28
N ASP A 171 3.56 -10.13 -4.11
CA ASP A 171 3.35 -11.10 -5.20
C ASP A 171 1.89 -11.58 -5.27
N ALA A 172 1.62 -12.53 -6.18
CA ALA A 172 0.31 -13.16 -6.35
C ALA A 172 -0.07 -14.15 -5.23
N ALA A 173 0.92 -14.72 -4.55
CA ALA A 173 0.73 -15.72 -3.49
C ALA A 173 0.43 -15.09 -2.12
N GLY A 174 0.59 -13.77 -2.00
CA GLY A 174 0.29 -13.01 -0.80
C GLY A 174 1.51 -12.71 0.08
N ASN A 175 2.73 -12.93 -0.43
CA ASN A 175 3.93 -12.59 0.32
C ASN A 175 4.24 -11.09 0.15
N ILE A 176 4.68 -10.46 1.24
CA ILE A 176 5.04 -9.03 1.28
C ILE A 176 6.54 -8.90 1.59
N SER A 177 7.23 -8.05 0.84
CA SER A 177 8.65 -7.76 1.00
C SER A 177 8.99 -7.14 2.36
N GLY A 178 10.29 -7.10 2.68
CA GLY A 178 10.80 -6.14 3.66
C GLY A 178 10.56 -4.69 3.23
N VAL A 179 10.57 -3.77 4.19
CA VAL A 179 10.39 -2.33 3.93
C VAL A 179 11.71 -1.69 3.47
N LYS A 180 11.63 -0.73 2.53
CA LYS A 180 12.68 0.27 2.29
C LYS A 180 12.14 1.67 2.48
N SER A 181 13.02 2.63 2.75
CA SER A 181 12.65 4.03 2.92
C SER A 181 13.63 5.01 2.27
N ILE A 182 13.12 6.20 1.97
CA ILE A 182 13.87 7.39 1.59
C ILE A 182 13.36 8.57 2.43
N SER A 183 14.20 9.57 2.65
CA SER A 183 13.81 10.80 3.34
C SER A 183 14.17 12.04 2.51
N PHE A 184 13.39 13.11 2.71
CA PHE A 184 13.65 14.40 2.10
C PHE A 184 13.15 15.54 2.99
N GLU A 185 13.73 16.71 2.80
CA GLU A 185 13.26 17.94 3.42
C GLU A 185 12.30 18.66 2.47
N TYR A 186 11.04 18.78 2.87
CA TYR A 186 10.06 19.62 2.20
C TYR A 186 10.13 21.02 2.81
N TYR A 187 10.30 22.05 1.98
CA TYR A 187 10.28 23.44 2.45
C TYR A 187 9.25 24.28 1.69
N ILE A 188 8.85 25.40 2.28
CA ILE A 188 7.91 26.34 1.71
C ILE A 188 8.62 27.68 1.59
N VAL A 189 8.65 28.26 0.39
CA VAL A 189 9.11 29.64 0.21
C VAL A 189 8.10 30.57 0.87
N SER A 190 8.49 31.20 1.98
CA SER A 190 7.61 32.07 2.77
C SER A 190 7.75 33.54 2.39
N LEU A 191 8.94 33.95 1.93
CA LEU A 191 9.20 35.30 1.44
C LEU A 191 10.32 35.26 0.41
N ALA A 192 10.13 35.92 -0.72
CA ALA A 192 11.17 36.13 -1.71
C ALA A 192 11.14 37.58 -2.24
N GLY A 193 12.25 38.03 -2.79
CA GLY A 193 12.36 39.37 -3.34
C GLY A 193 13.67 39.63 -4.07
N TYR A 194 13.89 40.89 -4.42
CA TYR A 194 15.11 41.35 -5.06
C TYR A 194 15.69 42.54 -4.30
N VAL A 195 17.01 42.55 -4.11
CA VAL A 195 17.75 43.72 -3.65
C VAL A 195 18.30 44.45 -4.88
N LYS A 196 17.89 45.71 -5.05
CA LYS A 196 18.26 46.55 -6.19
C LYS A 196 18.66 47.95 -5.73
N ASP A 197 19.51 48.62 -6.50
CA ASP A 197 19.86 50.03 -6.28
C ASP A 197 18.74 50.98 -6.80
N SER A 198 18.93 52.28 -6.63
CA SER A 198 17.98 53.31 -7.08
C SER A 198 17.83 53.39 -8.60
N ALA A 199 18.79 52.86 -9.36
CA ALA A 199 18.73 52.75 -10.82
C ALA A 199 18.08 51.42 -11.27
N GLY A 200 17.73 50.54 -10.34
CA GLY A 200 17.13 49.24 -10.59
C GLY A 200 18.12 48.11 -10.89
N ASN A 201 19.43 48.34 -10.73
CA ASN A 201 20.45 47.31 -10.90
C ASN A 201 20.43 46.35 -9.72
N ALA A 202 20.65 45.07 -9.99
CA ALA A 202 20.76 44.03 -8.97
C ALA A 202 21.96 44.24 -8.05
N ILE A 203 21.74 44.10 -6.73
CA ILE A 203 22.81 44.13 -5.74
C ILE A 203 23.12 42.69 -5.33
N TYR A 204 24.30 42.19 -5.72
CA TYR A 204 24.80 40.86 -5.34
C TYR A 204 25.42 40.86 -3.93
N GLY A 205 25.12 39.81 -3.16
CA GLY A 205 25.75 39.56 -1.86
C GLY A 205 25.33 40.54 -0.77
N ALA A 206 24.18 41.21 -0.92
CA ALA A 206 23.56 41.90 0.21
C ALA A 206 23.17 40.87 1.26
N LEU A 207 23.41 41.14 2.54
CA LEU A 207 22.92 40.32 3.64
C LEU A 207 21.52 40.77 3.98
N ILE A 208 20.56 39.85 3.91
CA ILE A 208 19.16 40.10 4.23
C ILE A 208 18.84 39.39 5.52
N ARG A 209 18.32 40.12 6.50
CA ARG A 209 17.84 39.56 7.76
C ARG A 209 16.35 39.80 7.91
N LEU A 210 15.61 38.73 8.19
CA LEU A 210 14.20 38.75 8.51
C LEU A 210 14.04 38.37 9.97
N TYR A 211 13.48 39.24 10.81
CA TYR A 211 13.42 38.95 12.24
C TYR A 211 12.20 39.57 12.93
N ASN A 212 11.83 38.99 14.05
CA ASN A 212 10.91 39.55 15.03
C ASN A 212 11.44 39.24 16.45
N ASN A 213 10.59 39.34 17.48
CA ASN A 213 11.01 39.09 18.86
C ASN A 213 11.39 37.62 19.13
N ASN A 214 10.89 36.68 18.34
CA ASN A 214 11.01 35.24 18.57
C ASN A 214 11.95 34.55 17.58
N TYR A 215 12.07 35.09 16.36
CA TYR A 215 12.79 34.46 15.26
C TYR A 215 13.71 35.45 14.56
N SER A 216 14.83 34.95 14.04
CA SER A 216 15.79 35.72 13.24
C SER A 216 16.39 34.81 12.17
N PHE A 217 16.16 35.15 10.91
CA PHE A 217 16.62 34.43 9.74
C PHE A 217 17.56 35.32 8.94
N LEU A 218 18.56 34.72 8.30
CA LEU A 218 19.52 35.41 7.45
C LEU A 218 19.67 34.68 6.13
N THR A 219 19.81 35.45 5.05
CA THR A 219 20.17 34.97 3.71
C THR A 219 21.02 36.02 3.00
N SER A 220 21.50 35.73 1.81
CA SER A 220 22.18 36.69 0.95
C SER A 220 21.57 36.75 -0.44
N SER A 221 21.66 37.91 -1.09
CA SER A 221 21.17 38.05 -2.46
C SER A 221 22.13 37.41 -3.47
N GLY A 222 21.56 36.71 -4.45
CA GLY A 222 22.27 36.15 -5.60
C GLY A 222 22.66 37.21 -6.63
N ILE A 223 23.29 36.78 -7.74
CA ILE A 223 23.82 37.69 -8.78
C ILE A 223 22.74 38.56 -9.45
N THR A 224 21.49 38.10 -9.42
CA THR A 224 20.31 38.81 -9.92
C THR A 224 19.68 39.72 -8.86
N GLY A 225 20.26 39.79 -7.66
CA GLY A 225 19.69 40.44 -6.50
C GLY A 225 18.61 39.61 -5.79
N TYR A 226 18.26 38.44 -6.33
CA TYR A 226 17.21 37.58 -5.78
C TYR A 226 17.60 37.02 -4.41
N TYR A 227 16.64 36.96 -3.49
CA TYR A 227 16.77 36.28 -2.20
C TYR A 227 15.45 35.62 -1.83
N GLU A 228 15.52 34.62 -0.97
CA GLU A 228 14.36 33.95 -0.41
C GLU A 228 14.60 33.46 1.02
N PHE A 229 13.50 33.30 1.74
CA PHE A 229 13.40 32.72 3.06
C PHE A 229 12.38 31.59 3.02
N HIS A 230 12.76 30.45 3.61
CA HIS A 230 11.91 29.27 3.68
C HIS A 230 11.42 29.03 5.10
N ASN A 231 10.26 28.38 5.23
CA ASN A 231 9.75 27.83 6.47
C ASN A 231 9.58 28.87 7.59
N ILE A 232 9.21 30.10 7.23
CA ILE A 232 9.01 31.20 8.16
C ILE A 232 7.62 31.09 8.78
N PRO A 233 7.50 31.04 10.12
CA PRO A 233 6.20 31.09 10.78
C PRO A 233 5.42 32.35 10.42
N SER A 234 4.10 32.25 10.45
CA SER A 234 3.25 33.42 10.22
C SER A 234 3.48 34.50 11.28
N GLY A 235 3.39 35.76 10.88
CA GLY A 235 3.59 36.89 11.77
C GLY A 235 4.14 38.14 11.10
N ASN A 236 4.36 39.16 11.92
CA ASN A 236 4.95 40.43 11.50
C ASN A 236 6.46 40.39 11.73
N TYR A 237 7.21 40.75 10.69
CA TYR A 237 8.67 40.72 10.68
C TYR A 237 9.25 42.05 10.22
N TYR A 238 10.42 42.38 10.73
CA TYR A 238 11.31 43.37 10.16
C TYR A 238 12.23 42.68 9.15
N LEU A 239 12.25 43.21 7.93
CA LEU A 239 13.16 42.83 6.86
C LEU A 239 14.19 43.94 6.70
N ILE A 240 15.46 43.60 6.85
CA ILE A 240 16.58 44.52 6.63
C ILE A 240 17.53 43.98 5.57
N ALA A 241 18.10 44.86 4.78
CA ALA A 241 19.16 44.53 3.82
C ALA A 241 20.40 45.41 4.06
N VAL A 242 21.57 44.78 4.14
CA VAL A 242 22.86 45.44 4.39
C VAL A 242 23.85 45.05 3.30
N ARG A 243 24.52 46.05 2.74
CA ARG A 243 25.66 45.87 1.84
C ARG A 243 26.61 47.06 1.96
N ASP A 244 27.91 46.80 2.02
CA ASP A 244 28.91 47.87 2.06
C ASP A 244 28.77 48.80 0.85
N GLY A 245 28.82 50.11 1.10
CA GLY A 245 28.59 51.14 0.08
C GLY A 245 27.12 51.47 -0.19
N TYR A 246 26.17 50.81 0.46
CA TYR A 246 24.74 51.08 0.36
C TYR A 246 24.14 51.49 1.71
N THR A 247 23.07 52.29 1.66
CA THR A 247 22.31 52.65 2.87
C THR A 247 21.47 51.46 3.33
N LEU A 248 21.40 51.24 4.64
CA LEU A 248 20.50 50.27 5.26
C LEU A 248 19.04 50.62 4.93
N GLU A 249 18.28 49.63 4.46
CA GLU A 249 16.83 49.73 4.27
C GLU A 249 16.12 48.75 5.22
N THR A 250 15.04 49.21 5.85
CA THR A 250 14.19 48.42 6.74
C THR A 250 12.74 48.45 6.25
N LYS A 251 12.09 47.28 6.18
CA LYS A 251 10.67 47.11 5.87
C LYS A 251 9.98 46.27 6.91
N ILE A 252 8.68 46.50 7.08
CA ILE A 252 7.80 45.58 7.82
C ILE A 252 7.11 44.69 6.79
N VAL A 253 7.16 43.37 7.02
CA VAL A 253 6.57 42.36 6.15
C VAL A 253 5.67 41.46 7.00
N VAL A 254 4.52 41.10 6.45
CA VAL A 254 3.58 40.15 7.06
C VAL A 254 3.73 38.83 6.33
N ILE A 255 4.07 37.78 7.07
CA ILE A 255 4.02 36.40 6.58
C ILE A 255 2.64 35.84 6.98
N PRO A 256 1.81 35.42 6.00
CA PRO A 256 0.47 34.92 6.25
C PRO A 256 0.46 33.60 7.03
#